data_AF-A0A940S151-F1
#
_entry.id   AF-A0A940S151-F1
#
_cell.length_a   1.000
_cell.length_b   1.000
_cell.length_c   1.000
_cell.angle_alpha   90.00
_cell.angle_beta   90.00
_cell.angle_gamma   90.00
#
_symmetry.space_group_name_H-M   'P 1'
#
loop_
_entity.id
_entity.type
_entity.pdbx_description
1 polymer ?
#
loop_
_entity_poly.entity_id
_entity_poly.type
_entity_poly.pdbx_seq_one_letter_code
_entity_poly.pdbx_strand_id
1 'polypeptide(L)'
;MGPVPTSVAAVSRHFTDPLWGITVHLTPVEADLLHTAPLRRLHFVAHGGASALTTLQSYSRLEHTLGVLALTAHFHPGDELLRTAALLHDIGHLPLSHTLEGTAGLDHHSIGAALLRTDPVRAVLGRHGIAPEAVTALLDGTPPSPLAGDSGLLNLDHLDSYVRSGRSAGRLAVDPAHLLGRLGLAGTADTAVTTDRETAGTLVGLVRAEAQLHTSWDNVAPTSVARRLARQLLDGTGLEPARLARMTDNELWSALDAHPPTRPESAMLRGEPHRLRVAVAGTAESGPSGPPGASGWDFALRKIYSSAPLVDGRRLEDAAPGLAAGLRALDLLPTTFRVWWA
;
A
#
# COMPACT_ATOMS: atom_id res chain seq x y z
N MET A 1 24.71 -11.71 -22.37
CA MET A 1 24.10 -11.40 -21.06
C MET A 1 23.16 -12.54 -20.72
N GLY A 2 23.26 -13.11 -19.51
CA GLY A 2 22.25 -14.06 -19.02
C GLY A 2 20.93 -13.35 -18.72
N PRO A 3 19.84 -14.09 -18.45
CA PRO A 3 18.56 -13.50 -18.06
C PRO A 3 18.69 -12.74 -16.74
N VAL A 4 18.01 -11.58 -16.63
CA VAL A 4 17.88 -10.86 -15.37
C VAL A 4 17.10 -11.74 -14.39
N PRO A 5 17.55 -11.89 -13.13
CA PRO A 5 16.88 -12.73 -12.15
C PRO A 5 15.59 -12.06 -11.67
N THR A 6 14.46 -12.46 -12.25
CA THR A 6 13.14 -11.90 -11.93
C THR A 6 12.28 -12.80 -11.05
N SER A 7 12.76 -14.00 -10.71
CA SER A 7 12.00 -14.96 -9.92
C SER A 7 11.85 -14.51 -8.47
N VAL A 8 10.61 -14.20 -8.09
CA VAL A 8 10.21 -13.89 -6.71
C VAL A 8 9.81 -15.14 -5.91
N ALA A 9 9.96 -16.33 -6.51
CA ALA A 9 9.66 -17.61 -5.87
C ALA A 9 10.88 -18.19 -5.11
N ALA A 10 11.95 -17.41 -4.94
CA ALA A 10 13.19 -17.80 -4.28
C ALA A 10 13.84 -19.10 -4.81
N VAL A 11 13.56 -19.47 -6.07
CA VAL A 11 14.24 -20.57 -6.78
C VAL A 11 15.73 -20.26 -6.94
N SER A 12 16.06 -18.99 -7.17
CA SER A 12 17.40 -18.43 -7.09
C SER A 12 17.53 -17.64 -5.79
N ARG A 13 18.70 -17.62 -5.15
CA ARG A 13 18.97 -16.80 -3.95
C ARG A 13 19.21 -15.31 -4.26
N HIS A 14 18.61 -14.80 -5.32
CA HIS A 14 18.66 -13.40 -5.67
C HIS A 14 17.53 -13.03 -6.62
N PHE A 15 17.10 -11.77 -6.58
CA PHE A 15 16.19 -11.16 -7.54
C PHE A 15 16.63 -9.72 -7.84
N THR A 16 16.20 -9.17 -8.96
CA THR A 16 16.37 -7.76 -9.29
C THR A 16 15.02 -7.07 -9.19
N ASP A 17 14.89 -6.06 -8.32
CA ASP A 17 13.71 -5.22 -8.30
C ASP A 17 13.68 -4.35 -9.58
N PRO A 18 12.63 -4.43 -10.40
CA PRO A 18 12.58 -3.77 -11.70
C PRO A 18 12.33 -2.26 -11.60
N LEU A 19 11.86 -1.75 -10.45
CA LEU A 19 11.65 -0.32 -10.26
C LEU A 19 12.99 0.35 -9.96
N TRP A 20 13.69 -0.13 -8.93
CA TRP A 20 14.92 0.47 -8.42
C TRP A 20 16.19 0.00 -9.15
N GLY A 21 16.12 -1.10 -9.90
CA GLY A 21 17.29 -1.70 -10.55
C GLY A 21 18.27 -2.35 -9.56
N ILE A 22 17.86 -2.57 -8.32
CA ILE A 22 18.68 -3.17 -7.26
C ILE A 22 18.63 -4.69 -7.38
N THR A 23 19.80 -5.33 -7.46
CA THR A 23 19.89 -6.80 -7.33
C THR A 23 20.09 -7.16 -5.86
N VAL A 24 19.10 -7.83 -5.29
CA VAL A 24 19.09 -8.28 -3.90
C VAL A 24 19.55 -9.72 -3.85
N HIS A 25 20.60 -9.99 -3.08
CA HIS A 25 20.96 -11.35 -2.68
C HIS A 25 20.19 -11.70 -1.40
N LEU A 26 19.42 -12.77 -1.46
CA LEU A 26 18.54 -13.20 -0.38
C LEU A 26 19.36 -13.91 0.71
N THR A 27 19.17 -13.48 1.96
CA THR A 27 19.67 -14.23 3.12
C THR A 27 18.91 -15.57 3.26
N PRO A 28 19.42 -16.53 4.05
CA PRO A 28 18.69 -17.77 4.32
C PRO A 28 17.30 -17.55 4.89
N VAL A 29 17.13 -16.60 5.81
CA VAL A 29 15.82 -16.28 6.39
C VAL A 29 14.86 -15.68 5.36
N GLU A 30 15.32 -14.75 4.52
CA GLU A 30 14.49 -14.11 3.49
C GLU A 30 13.99 -15.14 2.46
N ALA A 31 14.86 -16.05 2.01
CA ALA A 31 14.49 -17.11 1.08
C ALA A 31 13.45 -18.07 1.69
N ASP A 32 13.61 -18.46 2.95
CA ASP A 32 12.65 -19.31 3.65
C ASP A 32 11.30 -18.61 3.86
N LEU A 33 11.31 -17.33 4.23
CA LEU A 33 10.10 -16.52 4.42
C LEU A 33 9.32 -16.37 3.11
N LEU A 34 10.01 -16.20 1.97
CA LEU A 34 9.38 -16.17 0.65
C LEU A 34 8.63 -17.44 0.29
N HIS A 35 8.86 -18.57 0.97
CA HIS A 35 8.08 -19.79 0.80
C HIS A 35 6.85 -19.87 1.71
N THR A 36 6.67 -18.92 2.63
CA THR A 36 5.53 -18.91 3.55
C THR A 36 4.25 -18.48 2.84
N ALA A 37 3.13 -19.14 3.16
CA ALA A 37 1.84 -18.82 2.56
C ALA A 37 1.41 -17.35 2.80
N PRO A 38 1.55 -16.76 4.01
CA PRO A 38 1.19 -15.35 4.22
C PRO A 38 1.95 -14.37 3.33
N LEU A 39 3.25 -14.58 3.10
CA LEU A 39 4.04 -13.71 2.25
C LEU A 39 3.76 -13.95 0.76
N ARG A 40 3.69 -15.22 0.33
CA ARG A 40 3.34 -15.57 -1.07
C ARG A 40 1.97 -15.06 -1.48
N ARG A 41 1.01 -15.01 -0.55
CA ARG A 41 -0.34 -14.48 -0.78
C ARG A 41 -0.30 -13.04 -1.29
N LEU A 42 0.64 -12.22 -0.86
CA LEU A 42 0.74 -10.81 -1.27
C LEU A 42 0.93 -10.62 -2.78
N HIS A 43 1.37 -11.66 -3.50
CA HIS A 43 1.45 -11.63 -4.97
C HIS A 43 0.09 -11.48 -5.64
N PHE A 44 -0.97 -11.88 -4.94
CA PHE A 44 -2.35 -11.90 -5.43
C PHE A 44 -3.23 -10.86 -4.71
N VAL A 45 -2.60 -9.83 -4.14
CA VAL A 45 -3.25 -8.69 -3.51
C VAL A 45 -2.75 -7.42 -4.20
N ALA A 46 -3.63 -6.72 -4.91
CA ALA A 46 -3.30 -5.48 -5.61
C ALA A 46 -2.99 -4.36 -4.63
N HIS A 47 -1.87 -3.67 -4.82
CA HIS A 47 -1.42 -2.59 -3.90
C HIS A 47 -2.40 -1.41 -3.88
N GLY A 48 -2.85 -0.96 -5.05
CA GLY A 48 -3.85 0.10 -5.21
C GLY A 48 -5.26 -0.29 -4.70
N GLY A 49 -5.45 -1.54 -4.28
CA GLY A 49 -6.74 -2.04 -3.83
C GLY A 49 -7.78 -1.99 -4.95
N ALA A 50 -8.99 -1.54 -4.62
CA ALA A 50 -10.07 -1.48 -5.61
C ALA A 50 -9.84 -0.47 -6.74
N SER A 51 -8.93 0.51 -6.61
CA SER A 51 -8.57 1.41 -7.72
C SER A 51 -7.93 0.66 -8.90
N ALA A 52 -7.37 -0.53 -8.66
CA ALA A 52 -6.82 -1.38 -9.73
C ALA A 52 -7.88 -1.84 -10.74
N LEU A 53 -9.18 -1.76 -10.41
CA LEU A 53 -10.28 -2.07 -11.32
C LEU A 53 -10.53 -0.98 -12.38
N THR A 54 -10.11 0.25 -12.09
CA THR A 54 -10.45 1.46 -12.88
C THR A 54 -9.20 2.19 -13.35
N THR A 55 -8.01 1.75 -12.94
CA THR A 55 -6.72 2.36 -13.26
C THR A 55 -5.73 1.33 -13.80
N LEU A 56 -4.56 1.80 -14.24
CA LEU A 56 -3.44 0.94 -14.66
C LEU A 56 -2.49 0.55 -13.50
N GLN A 57 -2.84 0.89 -12.24
CA GLN A 57 -2.07 0.52 -11.06
C GLN A 57 -2.26 -0.98 -10.75
N SER A 58 -1.46 -1.82 -11.41
CA SER A 58 -1.64 -3.28 -11.46
C SER A 58 -0.61 -4.08 -10.65
N TYR A 59 0.27 -3.40 -9.90
CA TYR A 59 1.29 -4.07 -9.10
C TYR A 59 0.74 -4.62 -7.78
N SER A 60 1.36 -5.70 -7.32
CA SER A 60 0.98 -6.43 -6.12
C SER A 60 1.67 -5.88 -4.85
N ARG A 61 1.08 -6.20 -3.69
CA ARG A 61 1.71 -5.99 -2.37
C ARG A 61 3.06 -6.69 -2.25
N LEU A 62 3.24 -7.84 -2.93
CA LEU A 62 4.54 -8.52 -2.95
C LEU A 62 5.60 -7.72 -3.72
N GLU A 63 5.25 -7.12 -4.86
CA GLU A 63 6.20 -6.27 -5.60
C GLU A 63 6.65 -5.06 -4.78
N HIS A 64 5.72 -4.42 -4.08
CA HIS A 64 6.03 -3.35 -3.14
C HIS A 64 6.91 -3.85 -1.98
N THR A 65 6.53 -4.97 -1.34
CA THR A 65 7.32 -5.60 -0.27
C THR A 65 8.77 -5.89 -0.69
N LEU A 66 8.96 -6.42 -1.89
CA LEU A 66 10.29 -6.70 -2.42
C LEU A 66 11.06 -5.43 -2.79
N GLY A 67 10.37 -4.38 -3.22
CA GLY A 67 10.95 -3.05 -3.40
C GLY A 67 11.45 -2.44 -2.09
N VAL A 68 10.66 -2.51 -1.01
CA VAL A 68 11.07 -2.06 0.33
C VAL A 68 12.24 -2.90 0.86
N LEU A 69 12.23 -4.23 0.64
CA LEU A 69 13.40 -5.07 0.93
C LEU A 69 14.63 -4.63 0.12
N ALA A 70 14.46 -4.31 -1.17
CA ALA A 70 15.57 -3.86 -2.02
C ALA A 70 16.17 -2.53 -1.55
N LEU A 71 15.33 -1.55 -1.21
CA LEU A 71 15.77 -0.29 -0.61
C LEU A 71 16.48 -0.53 0.73
N THR A 72 15.92 -1.38 1.59
CA THR A 72 16.52 -1.73 2.89
C THR A 72 17.87 -2.42 2.70
N ALA A 73 17.97 -3.33 1.73
CA ALA A 73 19.21 -4.00 1.36
C ALA A 73 20.26 -3.04 0.78
N HIS A 74 19.83 -1.95 0.14
CA HIS A 74 20.72 -0.92 -0.41
C HIS A 74 21.29 -0.02 0.71
N PHE A 75 20.45 0.48 1.61
CA PHE A 75 20.88 1.40 2.67
C PHE A 75 21.48 0.69 3.89
N HIS A 76 20.97 -0.51 4.24
CA HIS A 76 21.41 -1.31 5.39
C HIS A 76 21.69 -2.77 4.97
N PRO A 77 22.71 -3.01 4.11
CA PRO A 77 22.96 -4.34 3.54
C PRO A 77 23.24 -5.43 4.58
N GLY A 78 23.82 -5.07 5.72
CA GLY A 78 24.21 -6.00 6.80
C GLY A 78 23.19 -6.17 7.93
N ASP A 79 22.05 -5.46 7.89
CA ASP A 79 21.05 -5.54 8.96
C ASP A 79 19.98 -6.60 8.61
N GLU A 80 20.25 -7.85 8.97
CA GLU A 80 19.36 -8.97 8.66
C GLU A 80 17.98 -8.84 9.34
N LEU A 81 17.91 -8.26 10.54
CA LEU A 81 16.65 -8.10 11.26
C LEU A 81 15.78 -7.03 10.59
N LEU A 82 16.37 -5.88 10.23
CA LEU A 82 15.67 -4.81 9.53
C LEU A 82 15.18 -5.28 8.15
N ARG A 83 16.01 -6.02 7.40
CA ARG A 83 15.61 -6.60 6.12
C ARG A 83 14.49 -7.64 6.28
N THR A 84 14.55 -8.44 7.34
CA THR A 84 13.46 -9.38 7.68
C THR A 84 12.16 -8.63 7.99
N ALA A 85 12.23 -7.54 8.74
CA ALA A 85 11.07 -6.68 8.99
C ALA A 85 10.54 -6.04 7.71
N ALA A 86 11.41 -5.53 6.83
CA ALA A 86 11.04 -4.98 5.53
C ALA A 86 10.28 -6.00 4.67
N LEU A 87 10.72 -7.26 4.67
CA LEU A 87 10.06 -8.34 3.93
C LEU A 87 8.69 -8.74 4.53
N LEU A 88 8.45 -8.42 5.81
CA LEU A 88 7.25 -8.85 6.53
C LEU A 88 6.26 -7.72 6.85
N HIS A 89 6.60 -6.45 6.56
CA HIS A 89 5.79 -5.30 6.97
C HIS A 89 4.34 -5.37 6.48
N ASP A 90 4.13 -5.95 5.29
CA ASP A 90 2.85 -5.95 4.59
C ASP A 90 2.06 -7.27 4.70
N ILE A 91 2.54 -8.29 5.43
CA ILE A 91 1.91 -9.63 5.46
C ILE A 91 0.47 -9.61 6.01
N GLY A 92 0.12 -8.55 6.74
CA GLY A 92 -1.21 -8.34 7.32
C GLY A 92 -2.24 -7.74 6.36
N HIS A 93 -1.86 -7.31 5.15
CA HIS A 93 -2.77 -6.64 4.25
C HIS A 93 -3.98 -7.50 3.85
N LEU A 94 -5.14 -6.85 3.84
CA LEU A 94 -6.42 -7.42 3.44
C LEU A 94 -6.48 -7.61 1.91
N PRO A 95 -7.42 -8.42 1.39
CA PRO A 95 -7.72 -8.38 -0.04
C PRO A 95 -8.15 -6.97 -0.44
N LEU A 96 -7.68 -6.52 -1.59
CA LEU A 96 -7.77 -5.14 -2.06
C LEU A 96 -7.10 -4.14 -1.11
N SER A 97 -6.04 -4.54 -0.41
CA SER A 97 -5.20 -3.65 0.39
C SER A 97 -6.00 -2.83 1.43
N HIS A 98 -5.91 -1.50 1.42
CA HIS A 98 -6.61 -0.64 2.38
C HIS A 98 -8.12 -0.51 2.12
N THR A 99 -8.65 -1.02 1.00
CA THR A 99 -10.08 -0.88 0.63
C THR A 99 -11.01 -1.40 1.74
N LEU A 100 -10.63 -2.52 2.36
CA LEU A 100 -11.45 -3.20 3.37
C LEU A 100 -11.08 -2.84 4.81
N GLU A 101 -10.08 -1.97 5.00
CA GLU A 101 -9.61 -1.56 6.32
C GLU A 101 -10.78 -1.11 7.19
N GLY A 102 -10.75 -1.51 8.47
CA GLY A 102 -11.76 -1.35 9.54
C GLY A 102 -13.19 -1.69 9.16
N THR A 103 -13.41 -2.51 8.15
CA THR A 103 -14.65 -3.27 8.01
C THR A 103 -14.62 -4.39 9.04
N ALA A 104 -15.67 -4.54 9.87
CA ALA A 104 -15.73 -5.55 10.93
C ALA A 104 -14.50 -5.58 11.87
N GLY A 105 -13.91 -4.42 12.16
CA GLY A 105 -12.72 -4.31 13.04
C GLY A 105 -11.41 -4.80 12.42
N LEU A 106 -11.37 -5.08 11.12
CA LEU A 106 -10.16 -5.51 10.43
C LEU A 106 -9.09 -4.40 10.41
N ASP A 107 -7.87 -4.73 10.83
CA ASP A 107 -6.73 -3.82 10.87
C ASP A 107 -5.46 -4.56 10.43
N HIS A 108 -4.85 -4.12 9.34
CA HIS A 108 -3.73 -4.84 8.74
C HIS A 108 -2.50 -4.91 9.66
N HIS A 109 -2.22 -3.89 10.47
CA HIS A 109 -1.11 -3.92 11.44
C HIS A 109 -1.33 -5.02 12.50
N SER A 110 -2.51 -5.04 13.11
CA SER A 110 -2.88 -6.05 14.11
C SER A 110 -2.86 -7.47 13.54
N ILE A 111 -3.31 -7.63 12.29
CA ILE A 111 -3.28 -8.91 11.58
C ILE A 111 -1.84 -9.33 11.30
N GLY A 112 -0.98 -8.40 10.83
CA GLY A 112 0.44 -8.66 10.60
C GLY A 112 1.16 -9.11 11.87
N ALA A 113 0.97 -8.39 12.98
CA ALA A 113 1.52 -8.74 14.29
C ALA A 113 1.03 -10.09 14.81
N ALA A 114 -0.20 -10.50 14.49
CA ALA A 114 -0.69 -11.85 14.77
C ALA A 114 -0.01 -12.91 13.90
N LEU A 115 0.14 -12.65 12.59
CA LEU A 115 0.75 -13.57 11.64
C LEU A 115 2.20 -13.88 11.98
N LEU A 116 2.98 -12.89 12.43
CA LEU A 116 4.36 -13.07 12.91
C LEU A 116 4.47 -14.12 14.02
N ARG A 117 3.44 -14.27 14.85
CA ARG A 117 3.37 -15.21 15.99
C ARG A 117 2.70 -16.54 15.65
N THR A 118 2.39 -16.78 14.38
CA THR A 118 1.75 -18.01 13.91
C THR A 118 2.57 -18.70 12.83
N ASP A 119 2.41 -20.02 12.72
CA ASP A 119 3.08 -20.80 11.69
C ASP A 119 2.39 -20.57 10.33
N PRO A 120 3.16 -20.57 9.21
CA PRO A 120 4.56 -20.96 9.13
C PRO A 120 5.59 -19.85 9.45
N VAL A 121 5.18 -18.59 9.60
CA VAL A 121 6.10 -17.44 9.75
C VAL A 121 6.91 -17.55 11.04
N ARG A 122 6.25 -17.76 12.19
CA ARG A 122 6.91 -17.94 13.49
C ARG A 122 7.95 -19.06 13.45
N ALA A 123 7.59 -20.22 12.90
CA ALA A 123 8.51 -21.35 12.77
C ALA A 123 9.74 -21.01 11.92
N VAL A 124 9.58 -20.26 10.83
CA VAL A 124 10.72 -19.80 10.01
C VAL A 124 11.62 -18.86 10.81
N LEU A 125 11.04 -17.81 11.43
CA LEU A 125 11.80 -16.86 12.24
C LEU A 125 12.59 -17.56 13.35
N GLY A 126 11.95 -18.51 14.06
CA GLY A 126 12.59 -19.28 15.12
C GLY A 126 13.76 -20.15 14.65
N ARG A 127 13.71 -20.74 13.44
CA ARG A 127 14.85 -21.49 12.87
C ARG A 127 16.07 -20.62 12.62
N HIS A 128 15.86 -19.34 12.35
CA HIS A 128 16.92 -18.35 12.11
C HIS A 128 17.24 -17.53 13.37
N GLY A 129 16.70 -17.89 14.54
CA GLY A 129 16.99 -17.21 15.80
C GLY A 129 16.38 -15.81 15.94
N ILE A 130 15.38 -15.47 15.11
CA ILE A 130 14.72 -14.16 15.15
C ILE A 130 13.44 -14.26 15.98
N ALA A 131 13.32 -13.40 16.99
CA ALA A 131 12.10 -13.27 17.78
C ALA A 131 11.04 -12.48 16.99
N PRO A 132 9.78 -12.96 16.87
CA PRO A 132 8.68 -12.21 16.27
C PRO A 132 8.52 -10.80 16.86
N GLU A 133 8.73 -10.66 18.16
CA GLU A 133 8.62 -9.41 18.88
C GLU A 133 9.66 -8.38 18.43
N ALA A 134 10.87 -8.82 18.06
CA ALA A 134 11.90 -7.92 17.52
C ALA A 134 11.51 -7.38 16.14
N VAL A 135 10.85 -8.20 15.31
CA VAL A 135 10.29 -7.77 14.03
C VAL A 135 9.16 -6.78 14.24
N THR A 136 8.20 -7.10 15.12
CA THR A 136 7.10 -6.19 15.48
C THR A 136 7.61 -4.85 15.99
N ALA A 137 8.61 -4.87 16.87
CA ALA A 137 9.17 -3.66 17.45
C ALA A 137 9.75 -2.71 16.38
N LEU A 138 10.44 -3.23 15.35
CA LEU A 138 10.93 -2.43 14.22
C LEU A 138 9.80 -1.86 13.35
N LEU A 139 8.73 -2.63 13.14
CA LEU A 139 7.55 -2.19 12.38
C LEU A 139 6.72 -1.14 13.14
N ASP A 140 6.76 -1.17 14.47
CA ASP A 140 6.16 -0.17 15.35
C ASP A 140 7.07 1.06 15.56
N GLY A 141 8.28 1.07 14.97
CA GLY A 141 9.24 2.17 15.10
C GLY A 141 9.93 2.25 16.46
N THR A 142 10.05 1.12 17.18
CA THR A 142 10.70 1.03 18.49
C THR A 142 11.73 -0.12 18.52
N PRO A 143 13.05 0.11 18.36
CA PRO A 143 13.68 1.41 18.18
C PRO A 143 13.33 2.04 16.82
N PRO A 144 13.56 3.36 16.66
CA PRO A 144 13.31 4.03 15.39
C PRO A 144 14.03 3.35 14.23
N SER A 145 13.33 3.19 13.11
CA SER A 145 13.84 2.51 11.92
C SER A 145 13.39 3.22 10.63
N PRO A 146 14.09 3.02 9.51
CA PRO A 146 13.67 3.55 8.21
C PRO A 146 12.38 2.90 7.64
N LEU A 147 11.81 1.90 8.32
CA LEU A 147 10.53 1.28 7.95
C LEU A 147 9.34 2.00 8.60
N ALA A 148 9.53 2.50 9.82
CA ALA A 148 8.53 3.23 10.60
C ALA A 148 9.15 4.55 11.07
N GLY A 149 9.23 5.50 10.14
CA GLY A 149 9.86 6.80 10.37
C GLY A 149 8.99 7.74 11.20
N ASP A 150 9.58 8.87 11.62
CA ASP A 150 8.87 9.88 12.39
C ASP A 150 7.62 10.36 11.66
N SER A 151 6.54 10.63 12.41
CA SER A 151 5.30 11.14 11.86
C SER A 151 5.54 12.34 10.93
N GLY A 152 5.08 12.23 9.69
CA GLY A 152 5.19 13.26 8.66
C GLY A 152 6.48 13.20 7.82
N LEU A 153 7.44 12.35 8.17
CA LEU A 153 8.64 12.11 7.35
C LEU A 153 8.46 10.90 6.45
N LEU A 154 9.10 10.93 5.29
CA LEU A 154 9.08 9.86 4.30
C LEU A 154 10.02 8.74 4.74
N ASN A 155 9.46 7.56 5.00
CA ASN A 155 10.19 6.31 5.28
C ASN A 155 10.37 5.49 3.99
N LEU A 156 11.05 4.34 4.05
CA LEU A 156 11.30 3.49 2.88
C LEU A 156 10.04 2.82 2.31
N ASP A 157 9.07 2.48 3.16
CA ASP A 157 7.75 1.98 2.76
C ASP A 157 7.05 3.02 1.87
N HIS A 158 6.79 4.21 2.40
CA HIS A 158 6.13 5.26 1.66
C HIS A 158 6.93 5.68 0.41
N LEU A 159 8.26 5.69 0.46
CA LEU A 159 9.10 5.98 -0.70
C LEU A 159 8.84 4.99 -1.84
N ASP A 160 8.90 3.67 -1.58
CA ASP A 160 8.58 2.68 -2.61
C ASP A 160 7.15 2.86 -3.11
N SER A 161 6.19 2.99 -2.20
CA SER A 161 4.77 3.15 -2.56
C SER A 161 4.54 4.34 -3.51
N TYR A 162 5.06 5.52 -3.19
CA TYR A 162 4.88 6.72 -4.04
C TYR A 162 5.62 6.63 -5.36
N VAL A 163 6.86 6.10 -5.38
CA VAL A 163 7.65 5.99 -6.61
C VAL A 163 7.08 4.91 -7.53
N ARG A 164 6.68 3.76 -6.98
CA ARG A 164 6.05 2.65 -7.70
C ARG A 164 4.70 3.07 -8.27
N SER A 165 3.84 3.68 -7.44
CA SER A 165 2.58 4.26 -7.89
C SER A 165 2.80 5.30 -8.98
N GLY A 166 3.74 6.23 -8.76
CA GLY A 166 4.10 7.27 -9.70
C GLY A 166 4.53 6.71 -11.06
N ARG A 167 5.33 5.64 -11.06
CA ARG A 167 5.76 4.96 -12.28
C ARG A 167 4.60 4.27 -12.98
N SER A 168 3.81 3.46 -12.27
CA SER A 168 2.67 2.72 -12.84
C SER A 168 1.57 3.64 -13.35
N ALA A 169 1.37 4.81 -12.73
CA ALA A 169 0.38 5.80 -13.14
C ALA A 169 0.91 6.82 -14.17
N GLY A 170 2.16 6.71 -14.62
CA GLY A 170 2.77 7.64 -15.58
C GLY A 170 3.01 9.05 -15.04
N ARG A 171 3.09 9.22 -13.72
CA ARG A 171 3.31 10.50 -13.01
C ARG A 171 4.77 10.76 -12.69
N LEU A 172 5.61 9.74 -12.77
CA LEU A 172 7.05 9.84 -12.53
C LEU A 172 7.80 10.07 -13.84
N ALA A 173 8.36 11.29 -13.99
CA ALA A 173 9.12 11.69 -15.17
C ALA A 173 10.60 11.27 -15.14
N VAL A 174 11.11 10.90 -13.96
CA VAL A 174 12.53 10.57 -13.73
C VAL A 174 12.69 9.06 -13.62
N ASP A 175 13.79 8.52 -14.11
CA ASP A 175 14.13 7.11 -13.89
C ASP A 175 14.34 6.84 -12.38
N PRO A 176 13.61 5.90 -11.75
CA PRO A 176 13.81 5.58 -10.34
C PRO A 176 15.25 5.20 -9.98
N ALA A 177 16.01 4.58 -10.89
CA ALA A 177 17.41 4.26 -10.65
C ALA A 177 18.29 5.53 -10.57
N HIS A 178 17.96 6.56 -11.35
CA HIS A 178 18.60 7.87 -11.24
C HIS A 178 18.18 8.59 -9.95
N LEU A 179 16.90 8.49 -9.59
CA LEU A 179 16.37 9.05 -8.35
C LEU A 179 17.10 8.44 -7.14
N LEU A 180 17.28 7.12 -7.10
CA LEU A 180 17.98 6.40 -6.04
C LEU A 180 19.39 6.95 -5.78
N GLY A 181 20.15 7.29 -6.83
CA GLY A 181 21.50 7.84 -6.71
C GLY A 181 21.59 9.22 -6.02
N ARG A 182 20.45 9.86 -5.76
CA ARG A 182 20.34 11.16 -5.07
C ARG A 182 19.71 11.04 -3.68
N LEU A 183 19.23 9.85 -3.31
CA LEU A 183 18.63 9.58 -2.02
C LEU A 183 19.68 9.20 -0.98
N GLY A 184 19.42 9.58 0.26
CA GLY A 184 20.07 9.06 1.45
C GLY A 184 19.05 8.85 2.57
N LEU A 185 19.55 8.41 3.71
CA LEU A 185 18.80 8.40 4.97
C LEU A 185 19.42 9.40 5.95
N ALA A 186 18.59 9.99 6.79
CA ALA A 186 18.98 10.93 7.83
C ALA A 186 17.96 10.92 8.98
N GLY A 187 18.27 11.66 10.04
CA GLY A 187 17.47 11.70 11.27
C GLY A 187 18.03 10.76 12.34
N THR A 188 17.26 10.51 13.38
CA THR A 188 17.65 9.57 14.43
C THR A 188 17.60 8.15 13.89
N ALA A 189 18.74 7.44 13.90
CA ALA A 189 18.84 6.07 13.36
C ALA A 189 18.37 5.94 11.90
N ASP A 190 18.68 6.96 11.08
CA ASP A 190 18.43 6.93 9.64
C ASP A 190 16.93 6.72 9.27
N THR A 191 16.01 7.19 10.11
CA THR A 191 14.57 6.95 9.99
C THR A 191 13.88 7.61 8.80
N ALA A 192 14.49 8.62 8.18
CA ALA A 192 13.86 9.42 7.15
C ALA A 192 14.69 9.52 5.87
N VAL A 193 14.00 9.46 4.73
CA VAL A 193 14.59 9.73 3.42
C VAL A 193 15.01 11.20 3.34
N THR A 194 16.26 11.44 2.95
CA THR A 194 16.80 12.76 2.66
C THR A 194 17.27 12.84 1.21
N THR A 195 17.17 14.01 0.60
CA THR A 195 17.62 14.25 -0.77
C THR A 195 17.83 15.75 -1.01
N ASP A 196 18.40 16.11 -2.16
CA ASP A 196 18.46 17.51 -2.58
C ASP A 196 17.06 18.11 -2.91
N ARG A 197 17.00 19.43 -3.04
CA ARG A 197 15.75 20.18 -3.25
C ARG A 197 14.97 19.81 -4.52
N GLU A 198 15.64 19.50 -5.62
CA GLU A 198 14.98 19.18 -6.88
C GLU A 198 14.30 17.81 -6.80
N THR A 199 15.02 16.81 -6.30
CA THR A 199 14.47 15.46 -6.08
C THR A 199 13.35 15.49 -5.04
N ALA A 200 13.49 16.28 -3.97
CA ALA A 200 12.41 16.49 -3.01
C ALA A 200 11.15 17.07 -3.67
N GLY A 201 11.30 17.99 -4.62
CA GLY A 201 10.19 18.52 -5.43
C GLY A 201 9.47 17.43 -6.22
N THR A 202 10.23 16.49 -6.81
CA THR A 202 9.68 15.33 -7.52
C THR A 202 8.88 14.43 -6.57
N LEU A 203 9.47 14.05 -5.41
CA LEU A 203 8.80 13.20 -4.42
C LEU A 203 7.53 13.86 -3.86
N VAL A 204 7.58 15.15 -3.52
CA VAL A 204 6.39 15.91 -3.10
C VAL A 204 5.32 15.94 -4.19
N GLY A 205 5.73 16.05 -5.46
CA GLY A 205 4.81 15.92 -6.60
C GLY A 205 4.07 14.58 -6.62
N LEU A 206 4.78 13.47 -6.39
CA LEU A 206 4.18 12.13 -6.30
C LEU A 206 3.20 12.01 -5.14
N VAL A 207 3.58 12.48 -3.95
CA VAL A 207 2.72 12.49 -2.75
C VAL A 207 1.40 13.22 -3.04
N ARG A 208 1.48 14.41 -3.66
CA ARG A 208 0.29 15.20 -4.02
C ARG A 208 -0.57 14.50 -5.06
N ALA A 209 0.05 13.91 -6.08
CA ALA A 209 -0.69 13.21 -7.13
C ALA A 209 -1.38 11.94 -6.60
N GLU A 210 -0.77 11.24 -5.64
CA GLU A 210 -1.37 10.09 -4.96
C GLU A 210 -2.57 10.53 -4.10
N ALA A 211 -2.43 11.60 -3.33
CA ALA A 211 -3.55 12.17 -2.57
C ALA A 211 -4.72 12.58 -3.49
N GLN A 212 -4.43 13.22 -4.62
CA GLN A 212 -5.44 13.58 -5.62
C GLN A 212 -6.16 12.35 -6.18
N LEU A 213 -5.41 11.30 -6.54
CA LEU A 213 -5.99 10.02 -6.98
C LEU A 213 -6.89 9.41 -5.91
N HIS A 214 -6.47 9.38 -4.65
CA HIS A 214 -7.29 8.83 -3.58
C HIS A 214 -8.64 9.55 -3.42
N THR A 215 -8.66 10.85 -3.71
CA THR A 215 -9.89 11.66 -3.70
C THR A 215 -10.63 11.72 -5.03
N SER A 216 -10.12 11.07 -6.08
CA SER A 216 -10.73 11.06 -7.40
C SER A 216 -11.81 9.99 -7.51
N TRP A 217 -12.62 10.08 -8.58
CA TRP A 217 -13.56 9.04 -8.96
C TRP A 217 -12.89 7.66 -9.07
N ASP A 218 -11.68 7.60 -9.63
CA ASP A 218 -10.97 6.35 -9.90
C ASP A 218 -10.73 5.52 -8.64
N ASN A 219 -10.52 6.17 -7.49
CA ASN A 219 -10.39 5.47 -6.21
C ASN A 219 -11.73 5.36 -5.47
N VAL A 220 -12.47 6.47 -5.34
CA VAL A 220 -13.68 6.55 -4.51
C VAL A 220 -14.76 5.60 -5.00
N ALA A 221 -15.00 5.57 -6.31
CA ALA A 221 -16.07 4.76 -6.90
C ALA A 221 -15.89 3.26 -6.58
N PRO A 222 -14.81 2.59 -7.04
CA PRO A 222 -14.67 1.16 -6.82
C PRO A 222 -14.45 0.80 -5.34
N THR A 223 -13.72 1.61 -4.58
CA THR A 223 -13.48 1.37 -3.15
C THR A 223 -14.77 1.37 -2.35
N SER A 224 -15.67 2.32 -2.63
CA SER A 224 -16.94 2.42 -1.92
C SER A 224 -17.85 1.20 -2.15
N VAL A 225 -17.92 0.71 -3.39
CA VAL A 225 -18.70 -0.47 -3.75
C VAL A 225 -18.08 -1.73 -3.16
N ALA A 226 -16.78 -1.95 -3.36
CA ALA A 226 -16.08 -3.13 -2.83
C ALA A 226 -16.24 -3.27 -1.32
N ARG A 227 -16.14 -2.16 -0.58
CA ARG A 227 -16.34 -2.13 0.87
C ARG A 227 -17.79 -2.46 1.27
N ARG A 228 -18.79 -1.99 0.51
CA ARG A 228 -20.20 -2.32 0.76
C ARG A 228 -20.49 -3.79 0.48
N LEU A 229 -19.97 -4.33 -0.61
CA LEU A 229 -20.09 -5.74 -0.96
C LEU A 229 -19.44 -6.65 0.08
N ALA A 230 -18.24 -6.30 0.56
CA ALA A 230 -17.56 -7.06 1.60
C ALA A 230 -18.35 -7.07 2.92
N ARG A 231 -18.95 -5.94 3.32
CA ARG A 231 -19.86 -5.89 4.49
C ARG A 231 -21.07 -6.78 4.30
N GLN A 232 -21.74 -6.66 3.16
CA GLN A 232 -22.92 -7.47 2.85
C GLN A 232 -22.60 -8.96 2.82
N LEU A 233 -21.41 -9.35 2.34
CA LEU A 233 -20.93 -10.73 2.43
C LEU A 233 -20.75 -11.18 3.87
N LEU A 234 -20.11 -10.38 4.73
CA LEU A 234 -19.91 -10.71 6.15
C LEU A 234 -21.23 -10.80 6.92
N ASP A 235 -22.16 -9.86 6.67
CA ASP A 235 -23.45 -9.79 7.36
C ASP A 235 -24.43 -10.88 6.87
N GLY A 236 -24.33 -11.25 5.60
CA GLY A 236 -25.22 -12.20 4.93
C GLY A 236 -24.73 -13.65 4.93
N THR A 237 -23.55 -13.93 5.49
CA THR A 237 -22.96 -15.28 5.54
C THR A 237 -22.35 -15.58 6.91
N GLY A 238 -22.03 -16.85 7.18
CA GLY A 238 -21.22 -17.24 8.35
C GLY A 238 -19.72 -17.05 8.15
N LEU A 239 -19.29 -16.11 7.29
CA LEU A 239 -17.88 -15.86 7.02
C LEU A 239 -17.26 -15.03 8.13
N GLU A 240 -16.33 -15.62 8.86
CA GLU A 240 -15.57 -14.89 9.88
C GLU A 240 -14.67 -13.79 9.27
N PRO A 241 -14.59 -12.58 9.86
CA PRO A 241 -13.70 -11.51 9.39
C PRO A 241 -12.24 -11.96 9.25
N ALA A 242 -11.75 -12.76 10.21
CA ALA A 242 -10.39 -13.31 10.17
C ALA A 242 -10.15 -14.23 8.96
N ARG A 243 -11.20 -14.87 8.42
CA ARG A 243 -11.10 -15.67 7.19
C ARG A 243 -11.05 -14.78 5.96
N LEU A 244 -11.89 -13.74 5.91
CA LEU A 244 -11.85 -12.73 4.83
C LEU A 244 -10.48 -12.06 4.76
N ALA A 245 -9.91 -11.70 5.91
CA ALA A 245 -8.60 -11.06 6.01
C ALA A 245 -7.47 -11.87 5.35
N ARG A 246 -7.61 -13.19 5.25
CA ARG A 246 -6.60 -14.09 4.66
C ARG A 246 -6.86 -14.42 3.19
N MET A 247 -7.92 -13.89 2.58
CA MET A 247 -8.20 -14.12 1.15
C MET A 247 -7.25 -13.31 0.26
N THR A 248 -6.96 -13.81 -0.92
CA THR A 248 -6.47 -13.05 -2.07
C THR A 248 -7.61 -12.24 -2.71
N ASP A 249 -7.29 -11.35 -3.64
CA ASP A 249 -8.32 -10.57 -4.35
C ASP A 249 -9.25 -11.52 -5.14
N ASN A 250 -8.69 -12.54 -5.78
CA ASN A 250 -9.46 -13.53 -6.54
C ASN A 250 -10.42 -14.32 -5.65
N GLU A 251 -9.98 -14.72 -4.45
CA GLU A 251 -10.84 -15.42 -3.49
C GLU A 251 -11.97 -14.52 -2.97
N LEU A 252 -11.70 -13.23 -2.73
CA LEU A 252 -12.73 -12.25 -2.36
C LEU A 252 -13.78 -12.13 -3.48
N TRP A 253 -13.35 -11.89 -4.73
CA TRP A 253 -14.28 -11.77 -5.86
C TRP A 253 -15.09 -13.04 -6.07
N SER A 254 -14.44 -14.22 -5.96
CA SER A 254 -15.13 -15.50 -6.03
C SER A 254 -16.18 -15.66 -4.92
N ALA A 255 -15.89 -15.22 -3.70
CA ALA A 255 -16.85 -15.27 -2.59
C ALA A 255 -18.03 -14.32 -2.82
N LEU A 256 -17.77 -13.11 -3.33
CA LEU A 256 -18.80 -12.13 -3.70
C LEU A 256 -19.71 -12.64 -4.83
N ASP A 257 -19.15 -13.34 -5.82
CA ASP A 257 -19.92 -13.93 -6.91
C ASP A 257 -20.71 -15.16 -6.44
N ALA A 258 -20.20 -15.92 -5.48
CA ALA A 258 -20.90 -17.09 -4.93
C ALA A 258 -22.13 -16.68 -4.09
N HIS A 259 -22.09 -15.52 -3.43
CA HIS A 259 -23.19 -15.03 -2.59
C HIS A 259 -24.24 -14.25 -3.41
N PRO A 260 -25.48 -14.77 -3.57
CA PRO A 260 -26.48 -14.17 -4.47
C PRO A 260 -26.79 -12.68 -4.23
N PRO A 261 -26.86 -12.18 -2.98
CA PRO A 261 -27.09 -10.76 -2.71
C PRO A 261 -25.98 -9.81 -3.22
N THR A 262 -24.73 -10.25 -3.30
CA THR A 262 -23.60 -9.42 -3.75
C THR A 262 -23.30 -9.57 -5.24
N ARG A 263 -23.71 -10.68 -5.85
CA ARG A 263 -23.39 -11.04 -7.24
C ARG A 263 -23.74 -9.97 -8.29
N PRO A 264 -24.96 -9.37 -8.32
CA PRO A 264 -25.32 -8.44 -9.38
C PRO A 264 -24.41 -7.20 -9.40
N GLU A 265 -24.16 -6.63 -8.22
CA GLU A 265 -23.34 -5.44 -8.09
C GLU A 265 -21.84 -5.73 -8.21
N SER A 266 -21.37 -6.92 -7.79
CA SER A 266 -20.02 -7.41 -8.11
C SER A 266 -19.77 -7.46 -9.62
N ALA A 267 -20.75 -7.93 -10.40
CA ALA A 267 -20.67 -7.97 -11.85
C ALA A 267 -20.69 -6.56 -12.46
N MET A 268 -21.56 -5.66 -11.99
CA MET A 268 -21.62 -4.28 -12.44
C MET A 268 -20.33 -3.51 -12.16
N LEU A 269 -19.72 -3.68 -10.97
CA LEU A 269 -18.45 -3.04 -10.63
C LEU A 269 -17.33 -3.42 -11.59
N ARG A 270 -17.26 -4.68 -12.01
CA ARG A 270 -16.19 -5.18 -12.87
C ARG A 270 -16.47 -5.00 -14.37
N GLY A 271 -17.73 -5.01 -14.79
CA GLY A 271 -18.12 -4.91 -16.19
C GLY A 271 -18.57 -3.51 -16.64
N GLU A 272 -19.14 -2.73 -15.72
CA GLU A 272 -19.78 -1.44 -16.03
C GLU A 272 -19.37 -0.33 -15.03
N PRO A 273 -18.11 -0.20 -14.59
CA PRO A 273 -17.72 0.78 -13.58
C PRO A 273 -18.05 2.21 -14.02
N HIS A 274 -18.06 2.51 -15.33
CA HIS A 274 -18.42 3.80 -15.92
C HIS A 274 -19.85 4.28 -15.59
N ARG A 275 -20.72 3.41 -15.07
CA ARG A 275 -22.06 3.78 -14.58
C ARG A 275 -22.06 4.35 -13.17
N LEU A 276 -20.97 4.18 -12.41
CA LEU A 276 -20.82 4.82 -11.11
C LEU A 276 -20.73 6.32 -11.26
N ARG A 277 -21.36 7.02 -10.34
CA ARG A 277 -21.28 8.46 -10.17
C ARG A 277 -20.79 8.75 -8.75
N VAL A 278 -19.93 9.75 -8.65
CA VAL A 278 -19.35 10.21 -7.39
C VAL A 278 -19.50 11.72 -7.36
N ALA A 279 -20.03 12.26 -6.27
CA ALA A 279 -20.04 13.69 -5.98
C ALA A 279 -19.44 13.94 -4.59
N VAL A 280 -18.80 15.09 -4.41
CA VAL A 280 -18.37 15.53 -3.07
C VAL A 280 -19.61 15.79 -2.21
N ALA A 281 -19.64 15.24 -1.01
CA ALA A 281 -20.79 15.39 -0.10
C ALA A 281 -21.05 16.87 0.21
N GLY A 282 -22.33 17.27 0.18
CA GLY A 282 -22.76 18.65 0.48
C GLY A 282 -22.68 19.63 -0.70
N THR A 283 -22.27 19.18 -1.89
CA THR A 283 -22.33 19.99 -3.12
C THR A 283 -23.68 19.89 -3.82
N ALA A 284 -24.02 20.84 -4.71
CA ALA A 284 -25.28 20.81 -5.47
C ALA A 284 -25.46 19.52 -6.31
N GLU A 285 -24.36 18.90 -6.73
CA GLU A 285 -24.32 17.61 -7.44
C GLU A 285 -24.63 16.40 -6.54
N SER A 286 -24.57 16.57 -5.21
CA SER A 286 -24.84 15.53 -4.21
C SER A 286 -26.28 15.51 -3.67
N GLY A 287 -27.20 16.26 -4.30
CA GLY A 287 -28.58 16.43 -3.87
C GLY A 287 -29.33 15.11 -3.57
N PRO A 288 -30.38 15.14 -2.73
CA PRO A 288 -31.11 13.95 -2.27
C PRO A 288 -31.75 13.16 -3.44
N SER A 289 -31.97 13.83 -4.55
CA SER A 289 -32.26 13.25 -5.84
C SER A 289 -30.97 13.22 -6.67
N GLY A 290 -30.34 12.04 -6.77
CA GLY A 290 -29.73 11.67 -8.06
C GLY A 290 -30.80 11.75 -9.18
N PRO A 291 -30.51 11.33 -10.41
CA PRO A 291 -31.61 11.14 -11.37
C PRO A 291 -32.75 10.36 -10.70
N PRO A 292 -34.03 10.77 -10.87
CA PRO A 292 -35.15 10.25 -10.07
C PRO A 292 -35.15 8.72 -10.07
N GLY A 293 -34.96 8.12 -8.87
CA GLY A 293 -34.94 6.66 -8.67
C GLY A 293 -33.61 6.04 -8.22
N ALA A 294 -32.48 6.76 -8.22
CA ALA A 294 -31.18 6.20 -7.80
C ALA A 294 -30.94 6.28 -6.28
N SER A 295 -30.93 5.15 -5.57
CA SER A 295 -30.55 5.07 -4.15
C SER A 295 -29.02 5.09 -3.99
N GLY A 296 -28.45 6.28 -3.76
CA GLY A 296 -27.03 6.45 -3.45
C GLY A 296 -26.66 6.17 -1.99
N TRP A 297 -25.36 6.11 -1.69
CA TRP A 297 -24.80 5.96 -0.34
C TRP A 297 -23.64 6.92 -0.10
N ASP A 298 -23.34 7.17 1.17
CA ASP A 298 -22.23 8.04 1.57
C ASP A 298 -20.96 7.20 1.81
N PHE A 299 -19.81 7.77 1.46
CA PHE A 299 -18.51 7.16 1.61
C PHE A 299 -17.49 8.18 2.11
N ALA A 300 -16.68 7.79 3.08
CA ALA A 300 -15.63 8.63 3.63
C ALA A 300 -14.26 7.94 3.55
N LEU A 301 -13.27 8.68 3.08
CA LEU A 301 -11.87 8.31 3.16
C LEU A 301 -11.39 8.47 4.60
N ARG A 302 -10.55 7.55 5.05
CA ARG A 302 -10.04 7.55 6.44
C ARG A 302 -8.88 8.49 6.66
N LYS A 303 -7.98 8.57 5.68
CA LYS A 303 -6.69 9.22 5.82
C LYS A 303 -6.19 9.68 4.45
N ILE A 304 -5.54 10.85 4.43
CA ILE A 304 -4.69 11.30 3.33
C ILE A 304 -3.27 11.32 3.88
N TYR A 305 -2.35 10.65 3.18
CA TYR A 305 -0.94 10.59 3.58
C TYR A 305 -0.18 11.76 2.94
N SER A 306 0.66 12.43 3.74
CA SER A 306 1.38 13.65 3.35
C SER A 306 2.85 13.64 3.80
N SER A 307 3.46 12.45 3.96
CA SER A 307 4.85 12.33 4.40
C SER A 307 5.82 12.94 3.39
N ALA A 308 6.81 13.69 3.88
CA ALA A 308 7.78 14.42 3.07
C ALA A 308 9.23 13.95 3.32
N PRO A 309 10.09 13.99 2.29
CA PRO A 309 11.51 13.79 2.51
C PRO A 309 12.12 14.98 3.28
N LEU A 310 13.26 14.74 3.91
CA LEU A 310 14.17 15.80 4.33
C LEU A 310 14.88 16.38 3.10
N VAL A 311 15.18 17.68 3.15
CA VAL A 311 15.96 18.38 2.13
C VAL A 311 17.32 18.72 2.74
N ASP A 312 18.37 18.06 2.24
CA ASP A 312 19.74 18.19 2.77
C ASP A 312 19.79 18.03 4.31
N GLY A 313 19.07 17.03 4.83
CA GLY A 313 18.96 16.72 6.27
C GLY A 313 18.05 17.64 7.08
N ARG A 314 17.39 18.62 6.45
CA ARG A 314 16.49 19.58 7.11
C ARG A 314 15.03 19.31 6.77
N ARG A 315 14.11 19.70 7.64
CA ARG A 315 12.68 19.56 7.40
C ARG A 315 12.23 20.41 6.20
N LEU A 316 11.21 19.90 5.49
CA LEU A 316 10.71 20.53 4.25
C LEU A 316 10.19 21.95 4.50
N GLU A 317 9.58 22.21 5.66
CA GLU A 317 9.06 23.52 6.05
C GLU A 317 10.16 24.58 6.10
N ASP A 318 11.35 24.19 6.55
CA ASP A 318 12.49 25.10 6.73
C ASP A 318 13.30 25.27 5.44
N ALA A 319 13.52 24.17 4.71
CA ALA A 319 14.42 24.14 3.56
C ALA A 319 13.72 24.48 2.23
N ALA A 320 12.44 24.14 2.10
CA ALA A 320 11.65 24.43 0.90
C ALA A 320 10.18 24.78 1.24
N PRO A 321 9.92 25.96 1.84
CA PRO A 321 8.60 26.35 2.33
C PRO A 321 7.47 26.26 1.28
N GLY A 322 7.80 26.52 0.00
CA GLY A 322 6.85 26.40 -1.12
C GLY A 322 6.40 24.97 -1.40
N LEU A 323 7.30 23.99 -1.27
CA LEU A 323 6.94 22.57 -1.38
C LEU A 323 6.07 22.13 -0.19
N ALA A 324 6.43 22.56 1.02
CA ALA A 324 5.65 22.30 2.22
C ALA A 324 4.23 22.90 2.15
N ALA A 325 4.08 24.10 1.58
CA ALA A 325 2.77 24.70 1.32
C ALA A 325 1.92 23.83 0.36
N GLY A 326 2.55 23.22 -0.65
CA GLY A 326 1.89 22.29 -1.57
C GLY A 326 1.34 21.03 -0.89
N LEU A 327 1.99 20.54 0.16
CA LEU A 327 1.48 19.42 0.98
C LEU A 327 0.38 19.84 1.94
N ARG A 328 0.48 21.02 2.58
CA ARG A 328 -0.60 21.56 3.42
C ARG A 328 -1.90 21.78 2.65
N ALA A 329 -1.81 22.09 1.36
CA ALA A 329 -3.00 22.23 0.51
C ALA A 329 -3.79 20.91 0.35
N LEU A 330 -3.20 19.74 0.68
CA LEU A 330 -3.90 18.46 0.66
C LEU A 330 -5.00 18.37 1.73
N ASP A 331 -4.89 19.15 2.82
CA ASP A 331 -5.92 19.22 3.88
C ASP A 331 -7.25 19.80 3.38
N LEU A 332 -7.24 20.44 2.21
CA LEU A 332 -8.42 21.01 1.55
C LEU A 332 -9.12 20.00 0.62
N LEU A 333 -8.53 18.83 0.39
CA LEU A 333 -9.14 17.82 -0.48
C LEU A 333 -10.39 17.23 0.18
N PRO A 334 -11.44 16.93 -0.60
CA PRO A 334 -12.64 16.32 -0.06
C PRO A 334 -12.35 14.91 0.44
N THR A 335 -12.88 14.58 1.61
CA THR A 335 -12.76 13.24 2.21
C THR A 335 -14.11 12.53 2.32
N THR A 336 -15.21 13.21 2.00
CA THR A 336 -16.58 12.68 2.08
C THR A 336 -17.27 12.83 0.74
N PHE A 337 -17.92 11.75 0.30
CA PHE A 337 -18.47 11.59 -1.03
C PHE A 337 -19.83 10.91 -0.97
N ARG A 338 -20.67 11.18 -1.96
CA ARG A 338 -21.89 10.44 -2.25
C ARG A 338 -21.70 9.66 -3.54
N VAL A 339 -22.07 8.39 -3.54
CA VAL A 339 -21.86 7.45 -4.65
C VAL A 339 -23.18 6.77 -5.02
N TRP A 340 -23.44 6.61 -6.32
CA TRP A 340 -24.63 5.91 -6.82
C TRP A 340 -24.39 5.29 -8.20
N TRP A 341 -25.26 4.36 -8.59
CA TRP A 341 -25.34 3.80 -9.94
C TRP A 341 -26.30 4.63 -10.80
N ALA A 342 -25.89 4.95 -12.02
CA ALA A 342 -26.74 5.56 -13.06
C ALA A 342 -27.34 4.53 -14.02
#